data_AF-A0A939V4I0-F1
#
_entry.id   AF-A0A939V4I0-F1
#
_cell.length_a   1.000
_cell.length_b   1.000
_cell.length_c   1.000
_cell.angle_alpha   90.00
_cell.angle_beta   90.00
_cell.angle_gamma   90.00
#
_symmetry.space_group_name_H-M   'P 1'
#
loop_
_entity.id
_entity.type
_entity.pdbx_description
1 polymer ?
#
loop_
_entity_poly.entity_id
_entity_poly.type
_entity_poly.pdbx_seq_one_letter_code
_entity_poly.pdbx_strand_id
1 'polypeptide(L)'
;MEDLEMKMLEDIGENTGIYVVCNDKSLLENINGLLSRNGMLCVRDNSGRVSYLVDGRNDKSTAMMTVSGLMSDHLLGIGEGRDVYYDICAKSAFMECGFDMSHTGTAVIFIAVKDVVLGGRTNYRSAKNMYLDFANRLHMSFDQVSRDVRYAVNASSLKKYRTLTVVAHLATMISEDMTRDAGLL
;
A
#
# COMPACT_ATOMS: atom_id res chain seq x y z
N MET A 1 -13.40 30.77 -15.09
CA MET A 1 -12.10 30.90 -14.39
C MET A 1 -11.92 29.69 -13.48
N GLU A 2 -12.97 29.27 -12.75
CA GLU A 2 -13.01 28.02 -11.95
C GLU A 2 -12.86 26.73 -12.78
N ASP A 3 -13.40 26.66 -14.01
CA ASP A 3 -13.21 25.49 -14.89
C ASP A 3 -11.77 25.28 -15.37
N LEU A 4 -10.92 26.33 -15.32
CA LEU A 4 -9.52 26.23 -15.71
C LEU A 4 -8.67 25.70 -14.54
N GLU A 5 -9.02 26.05 -13.30
CA GLU A 5 -8.36 25.55 -12.08
C GLU A 5 -8.67 24.07 -11.84
N MET A 6 -9.91 23.63 -12.07
CA MET A 6 -10.29 22.21 -12.02
C MET A 6 -9.55 21.37 -13.07
N LYS A 7 -9.37 21.91 -14.28
CA LYS A 7 -8.65 21.21 -15.35
C LYS A 7 -7.13 21.17 -15.12
N MET A 8 -6.57 22.19 -14.46
CA MET A 8 -5.17 22.17 -14.01
C MET A 8 -4.95 21.18 -12.86
N LEU A 9 -5.93 21.00 -11.98
CA LEU A 9 -5.86 20.02 -10.89
C LEU A 9 -5.99 18.57 -11.37
N GLU A 10 -6.81 18.31 -12.41
CA GLU A 10 -6.87 16.99 -13.06
C GLU A 10 -5.55 16.61 -13.75
N ASP A 11 -4.84 17.58 -14.36
CA ASP A 11 -3.58 17.34 -15.07
C ASP A 11 -2.38 17.11 -14.12
N ILE A 12 -2.45 17.63 -12.88
CA ILE A 12 -1.44 17.39 -11.84
C ILE A 12 -1.47 15.95 -11.33
N GLY A 13 -2.64 15.28 -11.41
CA GLY A 13 -2.84 13.90 -10.99
C GLY A 13 -2.16 12.85 -11.88
N GLU A 14 -1.87 13.18 -13.14
CA GLU A 14 -1.26 12.22 -14.08
C GLU A 14 0.28 12.36 -14.23
N ASN A 15 0.90 13.44 -13.73
CA ASN A 15 2.35 13.67 -13.89
C ASN A 15 3.03 14.32 -12.67
N THR A 16 2.74 13.83 -11.46
CA THR A 16 3.45 14.28 -10.26
C THR A 16 4.87 13.68 -10.23
N GLY A 17 5.89 14.52 -10.37
CA GLY A 17 7.30 14.13 -10.36
C GLY A 17 8.18 15.19 -9.70
N ILE A 18 9.36 14.80 -9.22
CA ILE A 18 10.37 15.74 -8.72
C ILE A 18 11.18 16.25 -9.91
N TYR A 19 10.91 17.49 -10.31
CA TYR A 19 11.62 18.16 -11.40
C TYR A 19 12.74 19.03 -10.83
N VAL A 20 13.98 18.66 -11.10
CA VAL A 20 15.14 19.52 -10.78
C VAL A 20 15.41 20.40 -11.99
N VAL A 21 14.99 21.65 -11.94
CA VAL A 21 15.33 22.65 -12.95
C VAL A 21 16.61 23.36 -12.51
N CYS A 22 17.69 23.15 -13.26
CA CYS A 22 18.97 23.80 -12.99
C CYS A 22 19.58 24.32 -14.29
N ASN A 23 20.13 25.53 -14.24
CA ASN A 23 20.90 26.11 -15.36
C ASN A 23 22.35 25.58 -15.40
N ASP A 24 22.79 24.89 -14.35
CA ASP A 24 24.14 24.31 -14.25
C ASP A 24 24.11 22.84 -14.67
N LYS A 25 24.73 22.57 -15.82
CA LYS A 25 24.85 21.22 -16.38
C LYS A 25 25.68 20.28 -15.50
N SER A 26 26.71 20.79 -14.83
CA SER A 26 27.57 20.01 -13.95
C SER A 26 26.81 19.54 -12.72
N LEU A 27 25.92 20.38 -12.18
CA LEU A 27 25.04 19.99 -11.07
C LEU A 27 24.12 18.83 -11.47
N LEU A 28 23.48 18.92 -12.65
CA LEU A 28 22.62 17.86 -13.17
C LEU A 28 23.37 16.55 -13.40
N GLU A 29 24.58 16.61 -13.93
CA GLU A 29 25.44 15.43 -14.13
C GLU A 29 25.87 14.81 -12.79
N ASN A 30 26.18 15.62 -11.78
CA ASN A 30 26.52 15.15 -10.44
C ASN A 30 25.32 14.49 -9.74
N ILE A 31 24.13 15.09 -9.81
CA ILE A 31 22.90 14.50 -9.26
C ILE A 31 22.61 13.16 -9.94
N ASN A 32 22.71 13.11 -11.27
CA ASN A 32 22.55 11.86 -12.03
C ASN A 32 23.59 10.81 -11.63
N GLY A 33 24.85 11.22 -11.46
CA GLY A 33 25.95 10.36 -11.04
C GLY A 33 25.78 9.82 -9.61
N LEU A 34 25.25 10.63 -8.69
CA LEU A 34 24.95 10.25 -7.31
C LEU A 34 23.77 9.29 -7.25
N LEU A 35 22.69 9.56 -7.99
CA LEU A 35 21.54 8.65 -8.08
C LEU A 35 21.92 7.31 -8.70
N SER A 36 22.83 7.30 -9.68
CA SER A 36 23.26 6.05 -10.34
C SER A 36 24.24 5.23 -9.51
N ARG A 37 25.04 5.86 -8.64
CA ARG A 37 26.08 5.17 -7.82
C ARG A 37 25.61 4.82 -6.41
N ASN A 38 24.90 5.74 -5.78
CA ASN A 38 24.48 5.63 -4.38
C ASN A 38 22.96 5.57 -4.22
N GLY A 39 22.21 5.85 -5.30
CA GLY A 39 20.74 5.82 -5.46
C GLY A 39 19.92 5.59 -4.21
N MET A 40 19.85 6.58 -3.34
CA MET A 40 18.91 6.59 -2.23
C MET A 40 18.27 7.98 -2.23
N LEU A 41 16.98 8.05 -2.57
CA LEU A 41 16.22 9.29 -2.48
C LEU A 41 15.55 9.34 -1.11
N CYS A 42 15.85 10.40 -0.36
CA CYS A 42 15.25 10.62 0.95
C CYS A 42 14.33 11.84 0.90
N VAL A 43 13.06 11.66 1.27
CA VAL A 43 12.14 12.79 1.49
C VAL A 43 12.20 13.12 2.97
N ARG A 44 12.47 14.38 3.30
CA ARG A 44 12.54 14.88 4.67
C ARG A 44 11.48 15.94 4.86
N ASP A 45 10.71 15.83 5.93
CA ASP A 45 9.70 16.83 6.28
C ASP A 45 10.33 18.14 6.81
N ASN A 46 9.50 19.16 7.02
CA ASN A 46 9.93 20.44 7.57
C ASN A 46 10.43 20.35 9.04
N SER A 47 10.21 19.21 9.71
CA SER A 47 10.69 18.95 11.07
C SER A 47 12.06 18.25 11.09
N GLY A 48 12.60 17.93 9.90
CA GLY A 48 13.90 17.28 9.74
C GLY A 48 13.82 15.75 9.80
N ARG A 49 12.63 15.16 9.92
CA ARG A 49 12.42 13.71 9.94
C ARG A 49 12.43 13.17 8.51
N VAL A 50 13.22 12.12 8.30
CA VAL A 50 13.29 11.44 7.02
C VAL A 50 12.09 10.51 6.92
N SER A 51 11.17 10.79 6.02
CA SER A 51 9.92 10.04 5.88
C SER A 51 10.10 8.80 5.01
N TYR A 52 10.93 8.85 3.96
CA TYR A 52 11.09 7.71 3.04
C TYR A 52 12.50 7.59 2.50
N LEU A 53 12.89 6.37 2.13
CA LEU A 53 14.19 6.02 1.58
C LEU A 53 13.98 5.02 0.44
N VAL A 54 14.22 5.46 -0.80
CA VAL A 54 13.95 4.63 -2.00
C VAL A 54 15.25 4.39 -2.76
N ASP A 55 15.55 3.11 -3.04
CA ASP A 55 16.72 2.72 -3.82
C ASP A 55 16.50 2.99 -5.33
N GLY A 56 17.24 3.95 -5.87
CA GLY A 56 17.15 4.40 -7.26
C GLY A 56 18.11 3.71 -8.23
N ARG A 57 18.84 2.66 -7.82
CA ARG A 57 19.91 2.05 -8.62
C ARG A 57 19.42 1.12 -9.74
N ASN A 58 18.31 0.40 -9.52
CA ASN A 58 17.84 -0.63 -10.44
C ASN A 58 16.78 -0.17 -11.44
N ASP A 59 15.95 0.82 -11.09
CA ASP A 59 15.00 1.42 -12.03
C ASP A 59 14.51 2.78 -11.50
N LYS A 60 15.01 3.85 -12.13
CA LYS A 60 14.69 5.24 -11.77
C LYS A 60 13.21 5.55 -11.93
N SER A 61 12.53 4.90 -12.88
CA SER A 61 11.11 5.08 -13.15
C SER A 61 10.27 4.47 -12.03
N THR A 62 10.59 3.24 -11.62
CA THR A 62 9.92 2.55 -10.50
C THR A 62 10.16 3.25 -9.16
N ALA A 63 11.38 3.74 -8.91
CA ALA A 63 11.69 4.53 -7.73
C ALA A 63 10.90 5.84 -7.70
N MET A 64 10.77 6.53 -8.85
CA MET A 64 9.96 7.74 -8.97
C MET A 64 8.46 7.45 -8.80
N MET A 65 7.91 6.40 -9.39
CA MET A 65 6.50 6.02 -9.18
C MET A 65 6.22 5.69 -7.71
N THR A 66 7.17 5.05 -7.02
CA THR A 66 7.05 4.74 -5.59
C THR A 66 7.04 6.02 -4.76
N VAL A 67 7.97 6.95 -5.04
CA VAL A 67 8.03 8.25 -4.34
C VAL A 67 6.80 9.09 -4.67
N SER A 68 6.36 9.16 -5.92
CA SER A 68 5.16 9.90 -6.33
C SER A 68 3.89 9.33 -5.74
N GLY A 69 3.74 8.00 -5.66
CA GLY A 69 2.62 7.35 -4.96
C GLY A 69 2.59 7.72 -3.48
N LEU A 70 3.74 7.63 -2.80
CA LEU A 70 3.89 7.99 -1.39
C LEU A 70 3.67 9.49 -1.13
N MET A 71 4.09 10.37 -2.06
CA MET A 71 3.89 11.81 -1.93
C MET A 71 2.45 12.24 -2.25
N SER A 72 1.74 11.55 -3.15
CA SER A 72 0.31 11.75 -3.38
C SER A 72 -0.51 11.39 -2.13
N ASP A 73 -0.13 10.34 -1.41
CA ASP A 73 -0.75 9.97 -0.13
C ASP A 73 -0.52 11.03 0.97
N HIS A 74 0.63 11.71 0.93
CA HIS A 74 1.00 12.78 1.87
C HIS A 74 0.36 14.15 1.53
N LEU A 75 0.29 14.51 0.24
CA LEU A 75 -0.26 15.81 -0.22
C LEU A 75 -1.79 15.87 -0.11
N LEU A 76 -2.48 14.73 -0.14
CA LEU A 76 -3.94 14.69 0.01
C LEU A 76 -4.40 14.68 1.47
N GLY A 77 -3.54 14.47 2.48
CA GLY A 77 -3.85 14.58 3.92
C GLY A 77 -5.00 13.68 4.44
N ILE A 78 -5.67 12.93 3.56
CA ILE A 78 -6.86 12.11 3.82
C ILE A 78 -6.45 10.63 3.99
N GLY A 79 -5.22 10.25 3.59
CA GLY A 79 -4.73 8.87 3.55
C GLY A 79 -4.05 8.37 4.83
N GLU A 80 -3.17 9.16 5.45
CA GLU A 80 -2.32 8.65 6.55
C GLU A 80 -3.10 8.29 7.82
N GLY A 81 -4.07 9.12 8.21
CA GLY A 81 -4.91 8.82 9.37
C GLY A 81 -5.76 7.57 9.15
N ARG A 82 -6.31 7.42 7.95
CA ARG A 82 -7.17 6.28 7.59
C ARG A 82 -6.36 4.98 7.49
N ASP A 83 -5.12 5.05 7.01
CA ASP A 83 -4.26 3.87 6.89
C ASP A 83 -3.73 3.39 8.24
N VAL A 84 -3.28 4.32 9.09
CA VAL A 84 -2.87 4.01 10.47
C VAL A 84 -4.06 3.48 11.27
N TYR A 85 -5.23 4.08 11.12
CA TYR A 85 -6.44 3.65 11.81
C TYR A 85 -6.92 2.28 11.31
N TYR A 86 -6.86 2.03 10.00
CA TYR A 86 -7.08 0.69 9.43
C TYR A 86 -6.15 -0.34 10.07
N ASP A 87 -4.85 -0.06 10.16
CA ASP A 87 -3.88 -1.01 10.73
C ASP A 87 -4.18 -1.39 12.18
N ILE A 88 -4.72 -0.46 12.98
CA ILE A 88 -5.14 -0.71 14.36
C ILE A 88 -6.36 -1.63 14.38
N CYS A 89 -7.43 -1.26 13.67
CA CYS A 89 -8.66 -2.06 13.61
C CYS A 89 -8.40 -3.46 13.03
N ALA A 90 -7.62 -3.53 11.94
CA ALA A 90 -7.28 -4.78 11.26
C ALA A 90 -6.47 -5.71 12.18
N LYS A 91 -5.49 -5.21 12.93
CA LYS A 91 -4.74 -6.05 13.87
C LYS A 91 -5.66 -6.62 14.96
N SER A 92 -6.57 -5.82 15.52
CA SER A 92 -7.53 -6.32 16.52
C SER A 92 -8.42 -7.41 15.94
N ALA A 93 -9.05 -7.14 14.80
CA ALA A 93 -9.89 -8.08 14.06
C ALA A 93 -9.19 -9.42 13.76
N PHE A 94 -7.95 -9.37 13.28
CA PHE A 94 -7.17 -10.56 12.97
C PHE A 94 -6.81 -11.36 14.23
N MET A 95 -6.41 -10.69 15.32
CA MET A 95 -6.11 -11.34 16.59
C MET A 95 -7.37 -11.97 17.21
N GLU A 96 -8.51 -11.30 17.16
CA GLU A 96 -9.81 -11.82 17.63
C GLU A 96 -10.24 -13.07 16.83
N CYS A 97 -9.94 -13.10 15.54
CA CYS A 97 -10.14 -14.27 14.70
C CYS A 97 -9.07 -15.37 14.88
N GLY A 98 -8.07 -15.16 15.76
CA GLY A 98 -7.02 -16.13 16.03
C GLY A 98 -5.99 -16.27 14.91
N PHE A 99 -5.78 -15.24 14.09
CA PHE A 99 -4.68 -15.22 13.14
C PHE A 99 -3.37 -14.86 13.83
N ASP A 100 -2.33 -15.65 13.54
CA ASP A 100 -0.96 -15.31 13.93
C ASP A 100 -0.35 -14.40 12.85
N MET A 101 0.00 -13.16 13.25
CA MET A 101 0.58 -12.15 12.36
C MET A 101 2.01 -12.49 11.91
N SER A 102 2.67 -13.47 12.53
CA SER A 102 3.99 -13.96 12.09
C SER A 102 3.91 -14.86 10.86
N HIS A 103 2.72 -15.40 10.54
CA HIS A 103 2.54 -16.26 9.37
C HIS A 103 2.44 -15.44 8.08
N THR A 104 3.22 -15.82 7.06
CA THR A 104 3.18 -15.21 5.73
C THR A 104 1.78 -15.24 5.11
N GLY A 105 1.03 -16.32 5.33
CA GLY A 105 -0.36 -16.43 4.87
C GLY A 105 -1.29 -15.38 5.50
N THR A 106 -1.07 -15.04 6.77
CA THR A 106 -1.80 -13.97 7.45
C THR A 106 -1.50 -12.62 6.82
N ALA A 107 -0.23 -12.33 6.54
CA ALA A 107 0.17 -11.09 5.85
C ALA A 107 -0.49 -10.96 4.47
N VAL A 108 -0.58 -12.05 3.70
CA VAL A 108 -1.30 -12.05 2.41
C VAL A 108 -2.78 -11.71 2.59
N ILE A 109 -3.45 -12.34 3.56
CA ILE A 109 -4.87 -12.05 3.86
C ILE A 109 -5.03 -10.60 4.32
N PHE A 110 -4.12 -10.08 5.15
CA PHE A 110 -4.12 -8.70 5.62
C PHE A 110 -4.09 -7.71 4.46
N ILE A 111 -3.16 -7.88 3.52
CA ILE A 111 -3.08 -7.00 2.34
C ILE A 111 -4.34 -7.14 1.47
N ALA A 112 -4.85 -8.36 1.27
CA ALA A 112 -6.08 -8.58 0.51
C ALA A 112 -7.29 -7.87 1.13
N VAL A 113 -7.41 -7.89 2.45
CA VAL A 113 -8.46 -7.19 3.21
C VAL A 113 -8.25 -5.68 3.12
N LYS A 114 -7.01 -5.19 3.18
CA LYS A 114 -6.69 -3.76 3.02
C LYS A 114 -7.10 -3.24 1.65
N ASP A 115 -6.81 -3.99 0.59
CA ASP A 115 -7.21 -3.67 -0.79
C ASP A 115 -8.74 -3.58 -0.93
N VAL A 116 -9.47 -4.44 -0.22
CA VAL A 116 -10.94 -4.43 -0.15
C VAL A 116 -11.45 -3.17 0.56
N VAL A 117 -10.95 -2.90 1.77
CA VAL A 117 -11.50 -1.88 2.67
C VAL A 117 -11.14 -0.46 2.22
N LEU A 118 -9.88 -0.25 1.81
CA LEU A 118 -9.37 1.07 1.45
C LEU A 118 -9.44 1.35 -0.04
N GLY A 119 -9.06 0.36 -0.87
CA GLY A 119 -8.90 0.54 -2.30
C GLY A 119 -10.21 0.43 -3.09
N GLY A 120 -11.32 0.00 -2.47
CA GLY A 120 -12.56 -0.34 -3.18
C GLY A 120 -12.38 -1.45 -4.22
N ARG A 121 -11.21 -2.08 -4.27
CA ARG A 121 -10.88 -3.15 -5.21
C ARG A 121 -11.44 -4.44 -4.66
N THR A 122 -12.67 -4.75 -5.08
CA THR A 122 -13.24 -6.07 -4.80
C THR A 122 -13.92 -6.66 -6.01
N ASN A 123 -13.20 -7.57 -6.65
CA ASN A 123 -13.70 -8.93 -6.70
C ASN A 123 -12.60 -9.81 -7.25
N TYR A 124 -11.78 -10.35 -6.35
CA TYR A 124 -11.09 -11.58 -6.67
C TYR A 124 -12.17 -12.61 -7.05
N ARG A 125 -12.38 -12.81 -8.37
CA ARG A 125 -13.44 -13.70 -8.89
C ARG A 125 -13.27 -15.13 -8.36
N SER A 126 -12.05 -15.49 -7.95
CA SER A 126 -11.73 -16.74 -7.29
C SER A 126 -10.52 -16.56 -6.39
N ALA A 127 -10.35 -17.46 -5.41
CA ALA A 127 -9.15 -17.53 -4.59
C ALA A 127 -7.88 -17.75 -5.44
N LYS A 128 -8.01 -18.44 -6.58
CA LYS A 128 -6.90 -18.63 -7.52
C LYS A 128 -6.41 -17.30 -8.10
N ASN A 129 -7.32 -16.41 -8.48
CA ASN A 129 -6.94 -15.08 -9.00
C ASN A 129 -6.25 -14.26 -7.91
N MET A 130 -6.75 -14.35 -6.67
CA MET A 130 -6.11 -13.73 -5.52
C MET A 130 -4.68 -14.24 -5.34
N TYR A 131 -4.48 -15.57 -5.32
CA TYR A 131 -3.14 -16.15 -5.13
C TYR A 131 -2.17 -15.78 -6.26
N LEU A 132 -2.64 -15.69 -7.52
CA LEU A 132 -1.81 -15.25 -8.63
C LEU A 132 -1.39 -13.78 -8.51
N ASP A 133 -2.31 -12.91 -8.11
CA ASP A 133 -2.00 -11.49 -7.86
C ASP A 133 -0.92 -11.34 -6.79
N PHE A 134 -1.09 -12.02 -5.65
CA PHE A 134 -0.11 -11.96 -4.56
C PHE A 134 1.20 -12.69 -4.84
N ALA A 135 1.19 -13.76 -5.63
CA ALA A 135 2.41 -14.41 -6.10
C ALA A 135 3.30 -13.43 -6.88
N ASN A 136 2.69 -12.63 -7.77
CA ASN A 136 3.40 -11.61 -8.53
C ASN A 136 3.86 -10.45 -7.64
N ARG A 137 2.97 -9.92 -6.77
CA ARG A 137 3.26 -8.77 -5.90
C ARG A 137 4.34 -9.06 -4.86
N LEU A 138 4.38 -10.28 -4.33
CA LEU A 138 5.30 -10.67 -3.25
C LEU A 138 6.50 -11.48 -3.76
N HIS A 139 6.64 -11.65 -5.08
CA HIS A 139 7.68 -12.48 -5.70
C HIS A 139 7.75 -13.91 -5.14
N MET A 140 6.59 -14.51 -4.90
CA MET A 140 6.43 -15.88 -4.38
C MET A 140 5.83 -16.78 -5.45
N SER A 141 6.04 -18.10 -5.34
CA SER A 141 5.33 -19.04 -6.20
C SER A 141 3.83 -19.11 -5.84
N PHE A 142 2.98 -19.35 -6.85
CA PHE A 142 1.54 -19.57 -6.64
C PHE A 142 1.26 -20.65 -5.58
N ASP A 143 2.00 -21.75 -5.63
CA ASP A 143 1.81 -22.88 -4.70
C ASP A 143 2.17 -22.51 -3.27
N GLN A 144 3.21 -21.69 -3.08
CA GLN A 144 3.60 -21.19 -1.77
C GLN A 144 2.52 -20.26 -1.19
N VAL A 145 2.07 -19.26 -1.95
CA VAL A 145 1.00 -18.34 -1.50
C VAL A 145 -0.28 -19.12 -1.16
N SER A 146 -0.68 -20.04 -2.04
CA SER A 146 -1.87 -20.88 -1.82
C SER A 146 -1.75 -21.74 -0.56
N ARG A 147 -0.57 -22.33 -0.30
CA ARG A 147 -0.32 -23.15 0.90
C ARG A 147 -0.35 -22.31 2.17
N ASP A 148 0.38 -21.20 2.18
CA ASP A 148 0.55 -20.35 3.36
C ASP A 148 -0.79 -19.73 3.77
N VAL A 149 -1.57 -19.25 2.80
CA VAL A 149 -2.92 -18.70 3.07
C VAL A 149 -3.85 -19.77 3.61
N ARG A 150 -3.87 -20.99 3.04
CA ARG A 150 -4.70 -22.09 3.57
C ARG A 150 -4.28 -22.49 4.97
N TYR A 151 -2.98 -22.51 5.24
CA TYR A 151 -2.47 -22.79 6.58
C TYR A 151 -2.96 -21.74 7.59
N ALA A 152 -2.83 -20.44 7.26
CA ALA A 152 -3.30 -19.36 8.13
C ALA A 152 -4.81 -19.45 8.41
N VAL A 153 -5.64 -19.71 7.38
CA VAL A 153 -7.10 -19.91 7.56
C VAL A 153 -7.40 -21.14 8.41
N ASN A 154 -6.69 -22.25 8.21
CA ASN A 154 -6.92 -23.48 8.97
C ASN A 154 -6.49 -23.37 10.44
N ALA A 155 -5.49 -22.53 10.73
CA ALA A 155 -5.01 -22.26 12.08
C ALA A 155 -5.92 -21.29 12.86
N SER A 156 -6.72 -20.48 12.17
CA SER A 156 -7.60 -19.48 12.79
C SER A 156 -8.95 -20.06 13.22
N SER A 157 -9.76 -19.23 13.90
CA SER A 157 -11.14 -19.58 14.25
C SER A 157 -12.04 -19.76 13.01
N LEU A 158 -11.60 -19.26 11.85
CA LEU A 158 -12.34 -19.22 10.59
C LEU A 158 -12.08 -20.41 9.66
N LYS A 159 -11.43 -21.47 10.14
CA LYS A 159 -11.11 -22.70 9.36
C LYS A 159 -12.25 -23.37 8.60
N LYS A 160 -13.50 -23.07 8.94
CA LYS A 160 -14.70 -23.62 8.28
C LYS A 160 -15.06 -22.86 6.99
N TYR A 161 -14.50 -21.68 6.79
CA TYR A 161 -14.83 -20.80 5.67
C TYR A 161 -13.80 -20.90 4.54
N ARG A 162 -14.25 -20.58 3.32
CA ARG A 162 -13.35 -20.45 2.18
C ARG A 162 -12.57 -19.14 2.28
N THR A 163 -11.36 -19.10 1.75
CA THR A 163 -10.47 -17.93 1.80
C THR A 163 -11.12 -16.60 1.42
N LEU A 164 -11.88 -16.55 0.31
CA LEU A 164 -12.55 -15.30 -0.08
C LEU A 164 -13.66 -14.89 0.88
N THR A 165 -14.35 -15.85 1.49
CA THR A 165 -15.35 -15.59 2.54
C THR A 165 -14.67 -15.04 3.78
N VAL A 166 -13.48 -15.55 4.13
CA VAL A 166 -12.66 -15.03 5.23
C VAL A 166 -12.25 -13.58 4.96
N VAL A 167 -11.72 -13.28 3.77
CA VAL A 167 -11.33 -11.92 3.37
C VAL A 167 -12.53 -10.98 3.43
N ALA A 168 -13.68 -11.38 2.87
CA ALA A 168 -14.90 -10.56 2.90
C ALA A 168 -15.39 -10.33 4.34
N HIS A 169 -15.39 -11.37 5.18
CA HIS A 169 -15.82 -11.26 6.57
C HIS A 169 -14.94 -10.31 7.38
N LEU A 170 -13.61 -10.45 7.28
CA LEU A 170 -12.65 -9.57 7.94
C LEU A 170 -12.80 -8.13 7.44
N ALA A 171 -12.99 -7.94 6.13
CA ALA A 171 -13.21 -6.62 5.56
C ALA A 171 -14.48 -5.94 6.07
N THR A 172 -15.59 -6.68 6.17
CA THR A 172 -16.84 -6.17 6.74
C THR A 172 -16.64 -5.78 8.20
N MET A 173 -16.05 -6.66 9.02
CA MET A 173 -15.80 -6.40 10.43
C MET A 173 -14.92 -5.15 10.64
N ILE A 174 -13.82 -5.03 9.90
CA ILE A 174 -12.92 -3.87 9.98
C ILE A 174 -13.63 -2.59 9.50
N SER A 175 -14.43 -2.67 8.45
CA SER A 175 -15.19 -1.49 7.96
C SER A 175 -16.24 -1.03 8.98
N GLU A 176 -16.90 -1.97 9.67
CA GLU A 176 -17.86 -1.69 10.74
C GLU A 176 -17.17 -1.04 11.95
N ASP A 177 -16.00 -1.55 12.36
CA ASP A 177 -15.23 -0.94 13.46
C ASP A 177 -14.75 0.46 13.08
N MET A 178 -14.23 0.62 11.85
CA MET A 178 -13.75 1.92 11.37
C MET A 178 -14.87 2.97 11.29
N THR A 179 -16.12 2.56 11.02
CA THR A 179 -17.27 3.46 10.96
C THR A 179 -17.87 3.73 12.33
N ARG A 180 -17.82 2.76 13.26
CA ARG A 180 -18.33 2.92 14.63
C ARG A 180 -17.56 3.99 15.39
N ASP A 181 -16.23 3.99 15.37
CA ASP A 181 -15.48 4.97 16.14
C ASP A 181 -15.41 6.34 15.44
N ALA A 182 -15.53 6.37 14.10
CA ALA A 182 -15.66 7.63 13.36
C ALA A 182 -16.96 8.40 13.69
N GLY A 183 -17.99 7.72 14.19
CA GLY A 183 -19.21 8.33 14.71
C GLY A 183 -19.14 8.75 16.19
N LEU A 184 -18.02 8.50 16.86
CA LEU A 184 -17.76 8.86 18.27
C LEU A 184 -16.75 10.02 18.42
N LEU A 185 -16.25 10.57 17.30
CA LEU A 185 -15.40 11.75 17.20
C LEU A 185 -16.19 12.94 16.63
#